data_AF-A0A7J2YAU9-F1
#
_entry.id   AF-A0A7J2YAU9-F1
#
_cell.length_a   1.000
_cell.length_b   1.000
_cell.length_c   1.000
_cell.angle_alpha   90.00
_cell.angle_beta   90.00
_cell.angle_gamma   90.00
#
_symmetry.space_group_name_H-M   'P 1'
#
loop_
_entity.id
_entity.type
_entity.pdbx_description
1 polymer ?
#
loop_
_entity_poly.entity_id
_entity_poly.type
_entity_poly.pdbx_seq_one_letter_code
_entity_poly.pdbx_strand_id
1 'polypeptide(L)'
;MKSTYRFVIIAVFISSLLLITPQYAYSEPKPFIIRTDKEVYSIEETIHVCGTVPVVLEGVPVTMQVFNPRNVMYTVGQELPNADGTYDFDFKIGGGLGIVGDYIIKTAYLGRNAQTTITFGDLTATTDGVRVEFGGNVFYLPMSLTNGNIQSYNINLNNTSIVFSISICETEDGEFRITLQRALIDARNNDGIKILLC
;
A
#
# COMPACT_ATOMS: atom_id res chain seq x y z
N MET A 1 4.56 54.13 -48.03
CA MET A 1 3.98 52.86 -47.53
C MET A 1 5.10 51.84 -47.25
N LYS A 2 5.90 52.06 -46.20
CA LYS A 2 7.05 51.19 -45.84
C LYS A 2 7.50 51.34 -44.36
N SER A 3 7.16 52.47 -43.72
CA SER A 3 7.49 52.75 -42.32
C SER A 3 6.55 52.05 -41.31
N THR A 4 5.26 51.91 -41.64
CA THR A 4 4.25 51.36 -40.71
C THR A 4 4.46 49.88 -40.40
N TYR A 5 5.00 49.10 -41.34
CA TYR A 5 5.23 47.65 -41.17
C TYR A 5 6.37 47.33 -40.19
N ARG A 6 7.33 48.26 -39.97
CA ARG A 6 8.45 48.05 -39.05
C ARG A 6 8.01 48.16 -37.58
N PHE A 7 7.03 49.02 -37.29
CA PHE A 7 6.48 49.14 -35.93
C PHE A 7 5.49 48.02 -35.59
N VAL A 8 4.74 47.52 -36.59
CA VAL A 8 3.79 46.41 -36.39
C VAL A 8 4.52 45.09 -36.09
N ILE A 9 5.65 44.81 -36.74
CA ILE A 9 6.40 43.55 -36.50
C ILE A 9 7.08 43.56 -35.12
N ILE A 10 7.60 44.70 -34.66
CA ILE A 10 8.21 44.82 -33.31
C ILE A 10 7.14 44.69 -32.22
N ALA A 11 5.95 45.25 -32.41
CA ALA A 11 4.85 45.12 -31.46
C ALA A 11 4.33 43.68 -31.32
N VAL A 12 4.33 42.89 -32.40
CA VAL A 12 3.91 41.48 -32.39
C VAL A 12 4.94 40.58 -31.67
N PHE A 13 6.24 40.90 -31.76
CA PHE A 13 7.29 40.14 -31.06
C PHE A 13 7.35 40.36 -29.55
N ILE A 14 6.96 41.55 -29.06
CA ILE A 14 6.97 41.86 -27.62
C ILE A 14 5.74 41.25 -26.92
N SER A 15 4.61 41.13 -27.63
CA SER A 15 3.36 40.55 -27.09
C SER A 15 3.43 39.03 -26.86
N SER A 16 4.27 38.30 -27.62
CA SER A 16 4.38 36.84 -27.50
C SER A 16 5.28 36.36 -26.35
N LEU A 17 5.95 37.26 -25.61
CA LEU A 17 6.88 36.91 -24.52
C LEU A 17 6.24 36.86 -23.12
N LEU A 18 4.94 37.11 -22.98
CA LEU A 18 4.27 37.32 -21.67
C LEU A 18 3.37 36.18 -21.17
N LEU A 19 3.48 34.96 -21.71
CA LEU A 19 2.60 33.83 -21.31
C LEU A 19 3.33 32.59 -20.78
N ILE A 20 4.54 32.74 -20.22
CA ILE A 20 5.19 31.65 -19.49
C ILE A 20 5.07 31.92 -17.99
N THR A 21 3.88 31.70 -17.43
CA THR A 21 3.77 31.60 -15.97
C THR A 21 4.51 30.32 -15.55
N PRO A 22 5.39 30.36 -14.54
CA PRO A 22 5.89 29.13 -13.95
C PRO A 22 4.71 28.38 -13.36
N GLN A 23 4.32 27.31 -14.04
CA GLN A 23 3.38 26.33 -13.53
C GLN A 23 4.13 25.52 -12.49
N TYR A 24 4.07 25.96 -11.24
CA TYR A 24 4.52 25.16 -10.11
C TYR A 24 3.58 23.96 -10.02
N ALA A 25 4.04 22.80 -10.47
CA ALA A 25 3.38 21.54 -10.18
C ALA A 25 3.54 21.28 -8.68
N TYR A 26 2.51 21.60 -7.89
CA TYR A 26 2.47 21.22 -6.48
C TYR A 26 2.25 19.71 -6.42
N SER A 27 3.33 18.93 -6.27
CA SER A 27 3.22 17.52 -5.90
C SER A 27 2.67 17.50 -4.47
N GLU A 28 1.54 16.83 -4.26
CA GLU A 28 1.10 16.54 -2.89
C GLU A 28 2.22 15.79 -2.16
N PRO A 29 2.52 16.14 -0.89
CA PRO A 29 3.52 15.43 -0.12
C PRO A 29 3.08 13.98 0.03
N LYS A 30 3.97 13.06 -0.36
CA LYS A 30 3.73 11.61 -0.27
C LYS A 30 3.39 11.24 1.19
N PRO A 31 2.49 10.30 1.45
CA PRO A 31 2.25 9.84 2.82
C PRO A 31 3.49 9.15 3.41
N PHE A 32 3.68 9.26 4.74
CA PHE A 32 4.67 8.42 5.45
C PHE A 32 4.04 7.06 5.70
N ILE A 33 4.54 6.03 5.02
CA ILE A 33 3.96 4.69 5.01
C ILE A 33 5.02 3.66 5.38
N ILE A 34 4.59 2.60 6.07
CA ILE A 34 5.33 1.36 6.30
C ILE A 34 4.41 0.17 6.05
N ARG A 35 4.93 -0.89 5.42
CA ARG A 35 4.24 -2.14 5.11
C ARG A 35 5.23 -3.30 5.08
N THR A 36 4.69 -4.52 4.95
CA THR A 36 5.45 -5.75 4.75
C THR A 36 4.87 -6.56 3.60
N ASP A 37 5.65 -7.47 3.02
CA ASP A 37 5.24 -8.35 1.93
C ASP A 37 4.16 -9.37 2.34
N LYS A 38 4.12 -9.77 3.63
CA LYS A 38 3.14 -10.70 4.22
C LYS A 38 2.72 -10.24 5.61
N GLU A 39 1.66 -10.86 6.13
CA GLU A 39 1.23 -10.71 7.54
C GLU A 39 1.79 -11.79 8.45
N VAL A 40 1.96 -13.00 7.91
CA VAL A 40 2.39 -14.17 8.67
C VAL A 40 3.68 -14.70 8.07
N TYR A 41 4.68 -14.92 8.91
CA TYR A 41 5.99 -15.42 8.53
C TYR A 41 6.37 -16.67 9.32
N SER A 42 6.88 -17.66 8.61
CA SER A 42 7.47 -18.87 9.13
C SER A 42 8.96 -18.69 9.42
N ILE A 43 9.54 -19.67 10.11
CA ILE A 43 10.99 -19.74 10.35
C ILE A 43 11.72 -19.76 8.99
N GLU A 44 12.89 -19.12 8.93
CA GLU A 44 13.72 -18.95 7.73
C GLU A 44 13.20 -17.98 6.65
N GLU A 45 11.96 -17.49 6.75
CA GLU A 45 11.47 -16.46 5.84
C GLU A 45 12.14 -15.10 6.11
N THR A 46 12.43 -14.37 5.03
CA THR A 46 12.84 -12.97 5.09
C THR A 46 11.59 -12.11 5.18
N ILE A 47 11.56 -11.20 6.15
CA ILE A 47 10.57 -10.15 6.25
C ILE A 47 11.08 -8.99 5.41
N HIS A 48 10.36 -8.68 4.33
CA HIS A 48 10.62 -7.51 3.52
C HIS A 48 9.71 -6.36 3.96
N VAL A 49 10.29 -5.32 4.52
CA VAL A 49 9.61 -4.09 4.92
C VAL A 49 9.83 -3.05 3.85
N CYS A 50 8.77 -2.39 3.41
CA CYS A 50 8.88 -1.28 2.46
C CYS A 50 8.02 -0.10 2.90
N GLY A 51 8.32 1.07 2.36
CA GLY A 51 7.57 2.26 2.69
C GLY A 51 7.94 3.47 1.86
N THR A 52 7.34 4.60 2.23
CA THR A 52 7.56 5.87 1.54
C THR A 52 7.69 6.99 2.53
N VAL A 53 8.62 7.93 2.32
CA VAL A 53 8.75 9.16 3.09
C VAL A 53 8.08 10.34 2.38
N PRO A 54 7.59 11.35 3.12
CA PRO A 54 6.90 12.51 2.53
C PRO A 54 7.80 13.46 1.74
N VAL A 55 9.08 13.52 2.13
CA VAL A 55 10.11 14.35 1.52
C VAL A 55 11.45 13.64 1.72
N VAL A 56 12.34 13.75 0.73
CA VAL A 56 13.70 13.21 0.83
C VAL A 56 14.64 14.36 1.21
N LEU A 57 15.33 14.20 2.34
CA LEU A 57 16.43 15.07 2.73
C LEU A 57 17.74 14.29 2.64
N GLU A 58 18.72 14.87 1.94
CA GLU A 58 20.04 14.27 1.72
C GLU A 58 20.72 13.94 3.07
N GLY A 59 21.24 12.72 3.17
CA GLY A 59 21.96 12.26 4.37
C GLY A 59 21.07 11.96 5.58
N VAL A 60 19.75 12.04 5.47
CA VAL A 60 18.82 11.69 6.56
C VAL A 60 18.26 10.28 6.33
N PRO A 61 18.57 9.30 7.20
CA PRO A 61 18.05 7.95 7.07
C PRO A 61 16.66 7.78 7.71
N VAL A 62 15.89 6.81 7.20
CA VAL A 62 14.77 6.20 7.92
C VAL A 62 15.35 5.25 8.95
N THR A 63 14.85 5.28 10.19
CA THR A 63 15.23 4.31 11.22
C THR A 63 14.10 3.31 11.42
N MET A 64 14.38 2.02 11.24
CA MET A 64 13.47 0.93 11.58
C MET A 64 13.81 0.36 12.96
N GLN A 65 12.80 0.12 13.79
CA GLN A 65 12.91 -0.59 15.07
C GLN A 65 11.89 -1.72 15.11
N VAL A 66 12.34 -2.93 15.39
CA VAL A 66 11.48 -4.12 15.51
C VAL A 66 11.42 -4.53 16.97
N PHE A 67 10.22 -4.77 17.48
CA PHE A 67 9.97 -5.25 18.84
C PHE A 67 9.32 -6.62 18.78
N ASN A 68 9.79 -7.55 19.62
CA ASN A 68 9.24 -8.89 19.71
C ASN A 68 7.92 -8.91 20.53
N PRO A 69 7.22 -10.06 20.61
CA PRO A 69 5.94 -10.19 21.33
C PRO A 69 5.99 -9.84 22.83
N ARG A 70 7.19 -9.78 23.42
CA ARG A 70 7.41 -9.36 24.81
C ARG A 70 7.78 -7.87 24.91
N ASN A 71 7.60 -7.12 23.83
CA ASN A 71 7.95 -5.71 23.70
C ASN A 71 9.45 -5.43 23.94
N VAL A 72 10.30 -6.41 23.68
CA VAL A 72 11.77 -6.26 23.72
C VAL A 72 12.25 -5.89 22.33
N MET A 73 13.15 -4.90 22.24
CA MET A 73 13.76 -4.52 20.96
C MET A 73 14.52 -5.72 20.39
N TYR A 74 14.08 -6.17 19.22
CA TYR A 74 14.63 -7.31 18.50
C TYR A 74 15.76 -6.88 17.56
N THR A 75 15.52 -5.88 16.71
CA THR A 75 16.55 -5.30 15.82
C THR A 75 16.29 -3.82 15.54
N VAL A 76 17.32 -3.14 15.06
CA VAL A 76 17.28 -1.77 14.57
C VAL A 76 18.05 -1.69 13.25
N GLY A 77 17.51 -0.95 12.28
CA GLY A 77 18.13 -0.71 10.98
C GLY A 77 18.02 0.77 10.60
N GLN A 78 18.90 1.22 9.72
CA GLN A 78 18.82 2.55 9.12
C GLN A 78 19.11 2.45 7.62
N GLU A 79 18.27 3.10 6.82
CA GLU A 79 18.44 3.15 5.36
C GLU A 79 18.12 4.55 4.84
N LEU A 80 18.87 4.97 3.81
CA LEU A 80 18.61 6.24 3.14
C LEU A 80 17.45 6.06 2.16
N PRO A 81 16.41 6.92 2.18
CA PRO A 81 15.37 6.86 1.16
C PRO A 81 15.95 7.08 -0.25
N ASN A 82 15.39 6.38 -1.22
CA ASN A 82 15.63 6.62 -2.63
C ASN A 82 15.14 8.02 -3.05
N ALA A 83 15.59 8.49 -4.22
CA ALA A 83 15.22 9.81 -4.74
C ALA A 83 13.70 10.01 -4.94
N ASP A 84 12.95 8.92 -5.13
CA ASP A 84 11.48 8.89 -5.24
C ASP A 84 10.75 8.77 -3.89
N GLY A 85 11.52 8.83 -2.80
CA GLY A 85 11.06 8.71 -1.42
C GLY A 85 10.69 7.30 -1.00
N THR A 86 11.00 6.25 -1.77
CA THR A 86 10.85 4.86 -1.29
C THR A 86 11.98 4.47 -0.35
N TYR A 87 11.73 3.51 0.54
CA TYR A 87 12.73 2.88 1.37
C TYR A 87 12.32 1.43 1.65
N ASP A 88 13.29 0.59 1.95
CA ASP A 88 13.09 -0.82 2.26
C ASP A 88 14.08 -1.32 3.32
N PHE A 89 13.71 -2.42 3.98
CA PHE A 89 14.54 -3.15 4.93
C PHE A 89 14.25 -4.64 4.80
N ASP A 90 15.29 -5.46 4.88
CA ASP A 90 15.16 -6.91 5.01
C ASP A 90 15.70 -7.38 6.35
N PHE A 91 14.94 -8.25 7.02
CA PHE A 91 15.45 -8.94 8.21
C PHE A 91 14.85 -10.34 8.35
N LYS A 92 15.49 -11.18 9.16
CA LYS A 92 14.98 -12.51 9.54
C LYS A 92 14.77 -12.58 11.04
N ILE A 93 13.72 -13.28 11.45
CA ILE A 93 13.47 -13.58 12.86
C ILE A 93 14.14 -14.92 13.20
N GLY A 94 14.97 -14.92 14.24
CA GLY A 94 15.75 -16.07 14.71
C GLY A 94 16.48 -15.76 16.01
N GLY A 95 17.36 -16.68 16.42
CA GLY A 95 18.11 -16.56 17.68
C GLY A 95 17.22 -16.53 18.94
N GLY A 96 17.83 -16.28 20.11
CA GLY A 96 17.13 -16.38 21.40
C GLY A 96 16.05 -15.34 21.66
N LEU A 97 16.03 -14.23 20.90
CA LEU A 97 15.00 -13.19 20.98
C LEU A 97 13.87 -13.40 19.96
N GLY A 98 14.09 -14.29 18.98
CA GLY A 98 13.12 -14.68 17.96
C GLY A 98 12.12 -15.69 18.50
N ILE A 99 11.07 -15.19 19.14
CA ILE A 99 9.98 -15.99 19.70
C ILE A 99 8.72 -15.89 18.82
N VAL A 100 7.88 -16.92 18.84
CA VAL A 100 6.59 -16.93 18.14
C VAL A 100 5.64 -15.88 18.72
N GLY A 101 4.89 -15.21 17.84
CA GLY A 101 3.86 -14.22 18.18
C GLY A 101 3.94 -12.95 17.33
N ASP A 102 3.26 -11.91 17.78
CA ASP A 102 3.16 -10.64 17.05
C ASP A 102 4.37 -9.72 17.28
N TYR A 103 4.96 -9.25 16.19
CA TYR A 103 6.06 -8.29 16.20
C TYR A 103 5.55 -6.92 15.79
N ILE A 104 6.04 -5.87 16.45
CA ILE A 104 5.74 -4.47 16.09
C ILE A 104 6.96 -3.90 15.37
N ILE A 105 6.77 -3.45 14.14
CA ILE A 105 7.79 -2.79 13.32
C ILE A 105 7.45 -1.31 13.28
N LYS A 106 8.37 -0.46 13.73
CA LYS A 106 8.23 1.01 13.73
C LYS A 106 9.27 1.61 12.81
N THR A 107 8.88 2.62 12.03
CA THR A 107 9.81 3.46 11.29
C THR A 107 9.71 4.90 11.76
N ALA A 108 10.85 5.57 11.87
CA ALA A 108 10.96 6.95 12.24
C ALA A 108 11.74 7.73 11.18
N TYR A 109 11.23 8.90 10.80
CA TYR A 109 11.85 9.79 9.83
C TYR A 109 11.48 11.24 10.14
N LEU A 110 12.48 12.10 10.36
CA LEU A 110 12.28 13.54 10.66
C LEU A 110 11.26 13.82 11.76
N GLY A 111 11.29 13.03 12.84
CA GLY A 111 10.36 13.16 13.97
C GLY A 111 8.94 12.63 13.72
N ARG A 112 8.65 12.10 12.52
CA ARG A 112 7.42 11.36 12.23
C ARG A 112 7.64 9.88 12.49
N ASN A 113 6.57 9.18 12.87
CA ASN A 113 6.59 7.74 13.12
C ASN A 113 5.47 7.05 12.33
N ALA A 114 5.75 5.86 11.84
CA ALA A 114 4.78 4.93 11.29
C ALA A 114 5.04 3.55 11.89
N GLN A 115 4.03 2.68 11.90
CA GLN A 115 4.21 1.31 12.40
C GLN A 115 3.31 0.32 11.66
N THR A 116 3.75 -0.94 11.64
CA THR A 116 2.98 -2.11 11.20
C THR A 116 3.22 -3.27 12.15
N THR A 117 2.36 -4.28 12.09
CA THR A 117 2.46 -5.51 12.88
C THR A 117 2.54 -6.70 11.93
N ILE A 118 3.34 -7.71 12.31
CA ILE A 118 3.36 -9.02 11.65
C ILE A 118 3.22 -10.11 12.70
N THR A 119 2.82 -11.30 12.29
CA THR A 119 2.81 -12.48 13.15
C THR A 119 3.88 -13.46 12.69
N PHE A 120 4.75 -13.88 13.61
CA PHE A 120 5.83 -14.83 13.35
C PHE A 120 5.58 -16.18 14.03
N GLY A 121 5.78 -17.25 13.29
CA GLY A 121 5.57 -18.63 13.72
C GLY A 121 4.46 -19.31 12.93
N ASP A 122 4.48 -20.65 12.95
CA ASP A 122 3.56 -21.52 12.22
C ASP A 122 2.17 -21.50 12.87
N LEU A 123 1.51 -20.35 12.75
CA LEU A 123 0.08 -20.29 12.82
C LEU A 123 -0.38 -20.71 11.44
N THR A 124 -0.92 -21.93 11.34
CA THR A 124 -1.76 -22.34 10.21
C THR A 124 -2.57 -21.13 9.82
N ALA A 125 -2.23 -20.51 8.68
CA ALA A 125 -2.87 -19.30 8.21
C ALA A 125 -4.37 -19.55 8.32
N THR A 126 -5.02 -18.89 9.26
CA THR A 126 -6.48 -18.83 9.25
C THR A 126 -6.77 -18.15 7.94
N THR A 127 -7.20 -18.94 6.96
CA THR A 127 -7.74 -18.46 5.70
C THR A 127 -8.86 -17.52 6.10
N ASP A 128 -8.54 -16.23 6.23
CA ASP A 128 -9.47 -15.22 6.70
C ASP A 128 -10.42 -15.02 5.53
N GLY A 129 -11.47 -15.83 5.50
CA GLY A 129 -12.46 -15.77 4.45
C GLY A 129 -13.39 -14.60 4.74
N VAL A 130 -13.84 -13.90 3.71
CA VAL A 130 -14.84 -12.84 3.90
C VAL A 130 -16.15 -13.47 4.35
N ARG A 131 -16.66 -13.00 5.49
CA ARG A 131 -17.99 -13.34 5.99
C ARG A 131 -19.03 -12.41 5.36
N VAL A 132 -19.90 -12.97 4.52
CA VAL A 132 -21.00 -12.24 3.86
C VAL A 132 -22.34 -12.71 4.42
N GLU A 133 -23.16 -11.77 4.88
CA GLU A 133 -24.55 -12.05 5.24
C GLU A 133 -25.48 -11.63 4.11
N PHE A 134 -26.25 -12.57 3.57
CA PHE A 134 -27.21 -12.29 2.50
C PHE A 134 -28.44 -13.18 2.62
N GLY A 135 -29.64 -12.58 2.51
CA GLY A 135 -30.90 -13.31 2.58
C GLY A 135 -31.10 -14.12 3.86
N GLY A 136 -30.57 -13.64 4.99
CA GLY A 136 -30.62 -14.34 6.29
C GLY A 136 -29.62 -15.49 6.44
N ASN A 137 -28.75 -15.72 5.45
CA ASN A 137 -27.70 -16.74 5.47
C ASN A 137 -26.32 -16.11 5.64
N VAL A 138 -25.39 -16.87 6.22
CA VAL A 138 -23.98 -16.48 6.35
C VAL A 138 -23.15 -17.33 5.40
N PHE A 139 -22.34 -16.67 4.57
CA PHE A 139 -21.44 -17.28 3.60
C PHE A 139 -20.00 -16.93 3.94
N TYR A 140 -19.11 -17.93 3.87
CA TYR A 140 -17.66 -17.74 4.03
C TYR A 140 -16.99 -17.87 2.67
N LEU A 141 -16.32 -16.81 2.23
CA LEU A 141 -15.64 -16.74 0.95
C LEU A 141 -14.14 -16.91 1.19
N PRO A 142 -13.55 -18.09 0.89
CA PRO A 142 -12.11 -18.26 1.06
C PRO A 142 -11.39 -17.37 0.05
N MET A 143 -10.32 -16.72 0.52
CA MET A 143 -9.48 -15.85 -0.28
C MET A 143 -8.00 -16.12 -0.02
N SER A 144 -7.18 -15.78 -1.00
CA SER A 144 -5.72 -15.80 -0.90
C SER A 144 -5.14 -14.64 -1.71
N LEU A 145 -4.12 -14.00 -1.16
CA LEU A 145 -3.32 -12.98 -1.83
C LEU A 145 -1.86 -13.41 -1.80
N THR A 146 -1.18 -13.38 -2.93
CA THR A 146 0.28 -13.50 -2.99
C THR A 146 0.94 -12.13 -3.14
N ASN A 147 2.15 -11.98 -2.59
CA ASN A 147 3.01 -10.78 -2.68
C ASN A 147 2.31 -9.49 -2.24
N GLY A 148 1.47 -9.60 -1.20
CA GLY A 148 0.75 -8.47 -0.64
C GLY A 148 -0.03 -8.83 0.62
N ASN A 149 -0.65 -7.81 1.18
CA ASN A 149 -1.41 -7.85 2.42
C ASN A 149 -2.83 -7.31 2.18
N ILE A 150 -3.85 -7.98 2.74
CA ILE A 150 -5.23 -7.51 2.74
C ILE A 150 -5.44 -6.61 3.98
N GLN A 151 -5.47 -5.30 3.77
CA GLN A 151 -5.60 -4.29 4.82
C GLN A 151 -7.00 -4.26 5.44
N SER A 152 -8.04 -4.42 4.61
CA SER A 152 -9.44 -4.46 5.05
C SER A 152 -10.38 -4.92 3.93
N TYR A 153 -11.62 -5.26 4.29
CA TYR A 153 -12.71 -5.44 3.35
C TYR A 153 -13.97 -4.70 3.83
N ASN A 154 -14.77 -4.18 2.89
CA ASN A 154 -16.06 -3.57 3.15
C ASN A 154 -17.13 -4.19 2.25
N ILE A 155 -18.26 -4.59 2.85
CA ILE A 155 -19.40 -5.16 2.12
C ILE A 155 -20.53 -4.16 2.15
N ASN A 156 -21.03 -3.78 0.96
CA ASN A 156 -22.23 -2.95 0.82
C ASN A 156 -23.31 -3.76 0.10
N LEU A 157 -24.28 -4.24 0.88
CA LEU A 157 -25.39 -5.05 0.37
C LEU A 157 -26.38 -4.24 -0.48
N ASN A 158 -26.51 -2.94 -0.26
CA ASN A 158 -27.40 -2.08 -1.05
C ASN A 158 -26.91 -1.91 -2.48
N ASN A 159 -25.58 -1.93 -2.67
CA ASN A 159 -24.94 -1.82 -3.98
C ASN A 159 -24.37 -3.16 -4.47
N THR A 160 -24.62 -4.26 -3.76
CA THR A 160 -24.07 -5.60 -4.04
C THR A 160 -22.56 -5.59 -4.31
N SER A 161 -21.80 -4.83 -3.52
CA SER A 161 -20.36 -4.66 -3.72
C SER A 161 -19.54 -5.15 -2.52
N ILE A 162 -18.35 -5.67 -2.83
CA ILE A 162 -17.31 -5.98 -1.85
C ILE A 162 -16.07 -5.23 -2.30
N VAL A 163 -15.52 -4.38 -1.42
CA VAL A 163 -14.33 -3.59 -1.68
C VAL A 163 -13.21 -4.09 -0.77
N PHE A 164 -12.11 -4.51 -1.39
CA PHE A 164 -10.89 -4.91 -0.68
C PHE A 164 -9.87 -3.79 -0.74
N SER A 165 -9.27 -3.47 0.41
CA SER A 165 -8.06 -2.66 0.45
C SER A 165 -6.88 -3.61 0.54
N ILE A 166 -6.06 -3.63 -0.49
CA ILE A 166 -4.86 -4.46 -0.57
C ILE A 166 -3.66 -3.53 -0.61
N SER A 167 -2.56 -3.98 -0.03
CA SER A 167 -1.28 -3.30 -0.16
C SER A 167 -0.19 -4.29 -0.54
N ILE A 168 0.63 -3.91 -1.50
CA ILE A 168 1.77 -4.70 -1.97
C ILE A 168 3.06 -3.96 -1.60
N CYS A 169 4.11 -4.71 -1.27
CA CYS A 169 5.45 -4.14 -1.09
C CYS A 169 6.31 -4.23 -2.35
N GLU A 170 6.02 -5.18 -3.23
CA GLU A 170 6.88 -5.52 -4.35
C GLU A 170 6.40 -4.89 -5.67
N THR A 171 7.33 -4.88 -6.63
CA THR A 171 7.04 -4.68 -8.06
C THR A 171 6.75 -6.00 -8.79
N GLU A 172 6.82 -7.14 -8.10
CA GLU A 172 6.44 -8.44 -8.64
C GLU A 172 4.92 -8.60 -8.69
N ASP A 173 4.43 -9.28 -9.72
CA ASP A 173 3.01 -9.52 -9.91
C ASP A 173 2.45 -10.41 -8.78
N GLY A 174 1.45 -9.90 -8.05
CA GLY A 174 0.68 -10.67 -7.08
C GLY A 174 -0.61 -11.24 -7.67
N GLU A 175 -1.14 -12.31 -7.09
CA GLU A 175 -2.43 -12.89 -7.46
C GLU A 175 -3.40 -12.79 -6.28
N PHE A 176 -4.52 -12.10 -6.49
CA PHE A 176 -5.66 -12.10 -5.58
C PHE A 176 -6.70 -13.12 -6.06
N ARG A 177 -6.93 -14.18 -5.28
CA ARG A 177 -7.96 -15.17 -5.53
C ARG A 177 -9.06 -15.07 -4.49
N ILE A 178 -10.30 -15.07 -4.94
CA ILE A 178 -11.49 -15.19 -4.09
C ILE A 178 -12.42 -16.25 -4.68
N THR A 179 -12.93 -17.15 -3.84
CA THR A 179 -13.91 -18.16 -4.28
C THR A 179 -15.30 -17.73 -3.84
N LEU A 180 -16.11 -17.26 -4.80
CA LEU A 180 -17.50 -16.91 -4.55
C LEU A 180 -18.39 -18.14 -4.59
N GLN A 181 -19.24 -18.30 -3.58
CA GLN A 181 -20.21 -19.39 -3.55
C GLN A 181 -21.38 -19.10 -4.51
N ARG A 182 -21.86 -20.12 -5.24
CA ARG A 182 -22.96 -19.96 -6.21
C ARG A 182 -24.18 -19.27 -5.60
N ALA A 183 -24.52 -19.55 -4.35
CA ALA A 183 -25.66 -18.95 -3.66
C ALA A 183 -25.58 -17.41 -3.52
N LEU A 184 -24.39 -16.81 -3.61
CA LEU A 184 -24.18 -15.36 -3.61
C LEU A 184 -24.22 -14.74 -5.02
N ILE A 185 -24.08 -15.56 -6.07
CA ILE A 185 -24.03 -15.12 -7.48
C ILE A 185 -25.29 -15.55 -8.25
N ASP A 186 -26.16 -16.39 -7.65
CA ASP A 186 -27.29 -16.99 -8.34
C ASP A 186 -28.28 -15.90 -8.77
N ALA A 187 -28.29 -15.59 -10.07
CA ALA A 187 -29.26 -14.71 -10.71
C ALA A 187 -30.60 -15.45 -10.81
N ARG A 188 -31.29 -15.61 -9.68
CA ARG A 188 -32.70 -16.01 -9.68
C ARG A 188 -33.56 -14.77 -9.82
N ASN A 189 -33.66 -14.29 -11.04
CA ASN A 189 -34.85 -13.69 -11.66
C ASN A 189 -34.53 -13.52 -13.14
N ASN A 190 -35.51 -13.73 -14.00
CA ASN A 190 -35.40 -13.68 -15.47
C ASN A 190 -34.96 -12.30 -16.05
N ASP A 191 -34.52 -11.37 -15.21
CA ASP A 191 -34.10 -10.01 -15.52
C ASP A 191 -32.68 -9.75 -14.99
N GLY A 192 -31.71 -10.48 -15.56
CA GLY A 192 -30.34 -10.63 -15.07
C GLY A 192 -29.67 -9.35 -14.55
N ILE A 193 -29.38 -9.33 -13.24
CA ILE A 193 -28.48 -8.36 -12.63
C ILE A 193 -27.06 -8.90 -12.75
N LYS A 194 -26.26 -8.27 -13.61
CA LYS A 194 -24.81 -8.47 -13.71
C LYS A 194 -24.13 -7.71 -12.58
N ILE A 195 -23.47 -8.42 -11.66
CA ILE A 195 -22.42 -7.81 -10.84
C ILE A 195 -21.20 -7.67 -11.74
N LEU A 196 -20.92 -6.45 -12.18
CA LEU A 196 -19.69 -6.08 -12.86
C LEU A 196 -18.58 -6.01 -11.81
N LEU A 197 -17.63 -6.94 -11.88
CA LEU A 197 -16.31 -6.73 -11.31
C LEU A 197 -15.57 -5.82 -12.30
N CYS A 198 -15.38 -4.56 -11.92
CA CYS A 198 -14.55 -3.61 -12.64
C CYS A 198 -13.24 -3.43 -11.86
#